data_AF-A0A7C6DJ61-F1
#
_entry.id   AF-A0A7C6DJ61-F1
#
_cell.length_a   1.000
_cell.length_b   1.000
_cell.length_c   1.000
_cell.angle_alpha   90.00
_cell.angle_beta   90.00
_cell.angle_gamma   90.00
#
_symmetry.space_group_name_H-M   'P 1'
#
loop_
_entity.id
_entity.type
_entity.pdbx_description
1 polymer ?
#
loop_
_entity_poly.entity_id
_entity_poly.type
_entity_poly.pdbx_seq_one_letter_code
_entity_poly.pdbx_strand_id
1 'polypeptide(L)'
;MNTQQAVELIAGAITTAAWVCIPLLLGGFVIGIVVSLAQILTSIQDPAVGTVPRLAGFFVLLLLSAGWMTARLVEYTTRLFEQIPRLAR
;
A
#
# COMPACT_ATOMS: atom_id res chain seq x y z
N MET A 1 6.71 -29.93 1.28
CA MET A 1 6.27 -28.89 0.31
C MET A 1 5.83 -29.49 -1.02
N ASN A 2 4.51 -29.48 -1.28
CA ASN A 2 3.91 -29.82 -2.57
C ASN A 2 3.74 -28.54 -3.42
N THR A 3 3.68 -28.64 -4.75
CA THR A 3 3.48 -27.53 -5.69
C THR A 3 2.25 -26.69 -5.32
N GLN A 4 1.18 -27.33 -4.85
CA GLN A 4 -0.04 -26.63 -4.41
C GLN A 4 0.19 -25.72 -3.20
N GLN A 5 1.01 -26.15 -2.24
CA GLN A 5 1.34 -25.35 -1.05
C GLN A 5 2.19 -24.12 -1.42
N ALA A 6 3.09 -24.27 -2.41
CA ALA A 6 3.88 -23.14 -2.90
C ALA A 6 3.00 -22.09 -3.59
N VAL A 7 2.02 -22.52 -4.38
CA VAL A 7 1.05 -21.62 -5.04
C VAL A 7 0.21 -20.87 -4.01
N GLU A 8 -0.31 -21.56 -2.99
CA GLU A 8 -1.09 -20.94 -1.92
C GLU A 8 -0.29 -19.89 -1.14
N LEU A 9 0.98 -20.17 -0.85
CA LEU A 9 1.89 -19.23 -0.18
C LEU A 9 2.06 -17.93 -0.97
N ILE A 10 2.32 -18.05 -2.27
CA ILE A 10 2.52 -16.91 -3.17
C ILE A 10 1.21 -16.14 -3.32
N ALA A 11 0.08 -16.83 -3.48
CA ALA A 11 -1.23 -16.19 -3.56
C ALA A 11 -1.58 -15.41 -2.28
N GLY A 12 -1.27 -15.97 -1.10
CA GLY A 12 -1.43 -15.30 0.18
C GLY A 12 -0.56 -14.05 0.32
N ALA A 13 0.69 -14.12 -0.15
CA ALA A 13 1.62 -12.98 -0.14
C ALA A 13 1.11 -11.84 -1.05
N ILE A 14 0.71 -12.16 -2.28
CA ILE A 14 0.16 -11.19 -3.23
C ILE A 14 -1.12 -10.55 -2.67
N THR A 15 -2.01 -11.36 -2.10
CA THR A 15 -3.25 -10.85 -1.51
C THR A 15 -2.97 -9.89 -0.35
N THR A 16 -2.02 -10.24 0.52
CA THR A 16 -1.62 -9.37 1.64
C THR A 16 -1.00 -8.07 1.14
N ALA A 17 -0.11 -8.14 0.14
CA ALA A 17 0.49 -6.98 -0.48
C ALA A 17 -0.58 -6.07 -1.11
N ALA A 18 -1.57 -6.65 -1.79
CA ALA A 18 -2.69 -5.90 -2.35
C ALA A 18 -3.45 -5.14 -1.26
N TRP A 19 -3.80 -5.80 -0.14
CA TRP A 19 -4.46 -5.16 0.99
C TRP A 19 -3.65 -4.01 1.58
N VAL A 20 -2.34 -4.19 1.75
CA VAL A 20 -1.43 -3.17 2.30
C VAL A 20 -1.37 -1.94 1.38
N CYS A 21 -1.43 -2.13 0.06
CA CYS A 21 -1.37 -1.04 -0.93
C CYS A 21 -2.68 -0.26 -1.08
N ILE A 22 -3.84 -0.85 -0.79
CA ILE A 22 -5.17 -0.20 -0.94
C ILE A 22 -5.24 1.22 -0.36
N PRO A 23 -4.91 1.48 0.92
CA PRO A 23 -5.05 2.82 1.50
C PRO A 23 -4.14 3.84 0.82
N LEU A 24 -2.93 3.43 0.42
CA LEU A 24 -1.97 4.27 -0.28
C LEU A 24 -2.45 4.62 -1.69
N LEU A 25 -2.98 3.63 -2.42
CA LEU A 25 -3.50 3.81 -3.77
C LEU A 25 -4.73 4.71 -3.78
N LEU A 26 -5.71 4.43 -2.92
CA LEU A 26 -6.94 5.24 -2.82
C LEU A 26 -6.65 6.66 -2.38
N GLY A 27 -5.91 6.84 -1.27
CA GLY A 27 -5.60 8.17 -0.78
C GLY A 27 -4.71 8.94 -1.76
N GLY A 28 -3.72 8.28 -2.36
CA GLY A 28 -2.86 8.87 -3.38
C GLY A 28 -3.61 9.31 -4.63
N PHE A 29 -4.59 8.52 -5.07
CA PHE A 29 -5.47 8.86 -6.18
C PHE A 29 -6.32 10.10 -5.87
N VAL A 30 -6.95 10.15 -4.69
CA VAL A 30 -7.75 11.30 -4.26
C VAL A 30 -6.89 12.57 -4.18
N ILE A 31 -5.72 12.50 -3.54
CA ILE A 31 -4.79 13.63 -3.43
C ILE A 31 -4.34 14.09 -4.83
N GLY A 32 -4.01 13.14 -5.71
CA GLY A 32 -3.62 13.43 -7.08
C GLY A 32 -4.70 14.20 -7.85
N ILE A 33 -5.95 13.78 -7.73
CA ILE A 33 -7.10 14.46 -8.34
C ILE A 33 -7.27 15.86 -7.77
N VAL A 34 -7.29 16.00 -6.44
CA VAL A 34 -7.52 17.29 -5.77
C VAL A 34 -6.44 18.30 -6.16
N VAL A 35 -5.18 17.88 -6.16
CA VAL A 35 -4.06 18.75 -6.56
C VAL A 35 -4.12 19.09 -8.04
N SER A 36 -4.38 18.12 -8.91
CA SER A 36 -4.53 18.35 -10.36
C SER A 36 -5.64 19.35 -10.66
N LEU A 37 -6.79 19.19 -9.99
CA LEU A 37 -7.92 20.10 -10.13
C LEU A 37 -7.57 21.51 -9.63
N ALA A 38 -6.89 21.62 -8.48
CA ALA A 38 -6.44 22.90 -7.96
C ALA A 38 -5.49 23.63 -8.92
N GLN A 39 -4.53 22.90 -9.52
CA GLN A 39 -3.61 23.46 -10.53
C GLN A 39 -4.35 23.99 -11.75
N ILE A 40 -5.37 23.27 -12.23
CA ILE A 40 -6.21 23.70 -13.36
C ILE A 40 -7.02 24.94 -12.99
N LEU A 41 -7.67 24.95 -11.83
CA LEU A 41 -8.53 26.06 -11.39
C LEU A 41 -7.75 27.37 -11.21
N THR A 42 -6.51 27.31 -10.72
CA THR A 42 -5.67 28.51 -10.53
C THR A 42 -4.89 28.92 -11.78
N SER A 43 -4.99 28.19 -12.88
CA SER A 43 -4.19 28.38 -14.11
C SER A 43 -2.66 28.33 -13.89
N ILE A 44 -2.19 27.76 -12.76
CA ILE A 44 -0.77 27.62 -12.45
C ILE A 44 -0.33 26.23 -12.91
N GLN A 45 0.25 26.17 -14.12
CA GLN A 45 0.73 24.93 -14.72
C GLN A 45 2.23 24.66 -14.44
N ASP A 46 2.80 25.30 -13.41
CA ASP A 46 4.16 25.00 -12.98
C ASP A 46 4.20 23.63 -12.28
N PRO A 47 4.94 22.64 -12.82
CA PRO A 47 5.04 21.31 -12.23
C PRO A 47 5.58 21.30 -10.80
N ALA A 48 6.44 22.26 -10.42
CA ALA A 48 7.02 22.32 -9.09
C ALA A 48 5.95 22.64 -8.03
N VAL A 49 5.00 23.52 -8.36
CA VAL A 49 3.96 23.98 -7.42
C VAL A 49 2.96 22.88 -7.10
N GLY A 50 2.62 21.99 -8.04
CA GLY A 50 1.74 20.85 -7.75
C GLY A 50 2.41 19.67 -7.07
N THR A 51 3.72 19.53 -7.25
CA THR A 51 4.45 18.37 -6.71
C THR A 51 4.57 18.44 -5.19
N VAL A 52 4.82 19.63 -4.63
CA VAL A 52 4.95 19.84 -3.18
C VAL A 52 3.68 19.44 -2.38
N PRO A 53 2.47 19.96 -2.67
CA PRO A 53 1.26 19.59 -1.94
C PRO A 53 0.90 18.12 -2.15
N ARG A 54 1.15 17.55 -3.34
CA ARG A 54 0.94 16.12 -3.61
C ARG A 54 1.83 15.26 -2.72
N LEU A 55 3.13 15.60 -2.62
CA LEU A 55 4.09 14.89 -1.80
C LEU A 55 3.74 15.00 -0.31
N ALA A 56 3.40 16.20 0.17
CA ALA A 56 2.97 16.43 1.55
C ALA A 56 1.74 15.59 1.90
N GLY A 57 0.72 15.57 1.03
CA GLY A 57 -0.46 14.73 1.21
C GLY A 57 -0.12 13.24 1.26
N PHE A 58 0.76 12.76 0.37
CA PHE A 58 1.23 11.38 0.38
C PHE A 58 1.96 11.03 1.68
N PHE A 59 2.81 11.92 2.19
CA PHE A 59 3.50 11.72 3.47
C PHE A 59 2.53 11.57 4.64
N VAL A 60 1.52 12.46 4.72
CA VAL A 60 0.49 12.39 5.75
C VAL A 60 -0.29 11.08 5.64
N LEU A 61 -0.70 10.70 4.43
CA LEU A 61 -1.39 9.44 4.19
C LEU A 61 -0.55 8.23 4.63
N LEU A 62 0.75 8.25 4.33
CA LEU A 62 1.69 7.19 4.71
C LEU A 62 1.83 7.12 6.23
N LEU A 63 2.00 8.25 6.92
CA LEU A 63 2.06 8.30 8.39
C LEU A 63 0.79 7.75 9.05
N LEU A 64 -0.39 8.11 8.54
CA LEU A 64 -1.67 7.64 9.07
C LEU A 64 -1.92 6.16 8.80
N SER A 65 -1.51 5.67 7.62
CA SER A 65 -1.71 4.26 7.23
C SER A 65 -0.59 3.34 7.69
N ALA A 66 0.57 3.86 8.09
CA ALA A 66 1.75 3.08 8.48
C ALA A 66 1.44 2.04 9.57
N GLY A 67 0.78 2.44 10.66
CA GLY A 67 0.47 1.51 11.76
C GLY A 67 -0.42 0.34 11.31
N TRP A 68 -1.42 0.63 10.46
CA TRP A 68 -2.31 -0.39 9.92
C TRP A 68 -1.59 -1.32 8.93
N MET A 69 -0.77 -0.77 8.03
CA MET A 69 0.03 -1.54 7.07
C MET A 69 1.00 -2.48 7.80
N THR A 70 1.70 -1.98 8.81
CA THR A 70 2.61 -2.78 9.62
C THR A 70 1.86 -3.89 10.36
N ALA A 71 0.70 -3.61 10.95
CA ALA A 71 -0.10 -4.64 11.61
C ALA A 71 -0.49 -5.79 10.65
N ARG A 72 -0.87 -5.47 9.41
CA ARG A 72 -1.20 -6.47 8.38
C ARG A 72 0.00 -7.31 7.95
N LEU A 73 1.15 -6.67 7.78
CA LEU A 73 2.40 -7.38 7.45
C LEU A 73 2.78 -8.33 8.58
N VAL A 74 2.74 -7.87 9.83
CA VAL A 74 3.03 -8.70 11.00
C VAL A 74 2.04 -9.87 11.09
N GLU A 75 0.74 -9.63 10.93
CA GLU A 75 -0.30 -10.68 10.93
C GLU A 75 0.01 -11.79 9.91
N TYR A 76 0.34 -11.41 8.67
CA TYR A 76 0.69 -12.36 7.63
C TYR A 76 1.98 -13.11 7.94
N THR A 77 3.02 -12.40 8.40
CA THR A 77 4.29 -13.01 8.78
C THR A 77 4.12 -14.00 9.92
N THR A 78 3.36 -13.69 10.96
CA THR A 78 3.08 -14.62 12.06
C THR A 78 2.37 -15.88 11.57
N ARG A 79 1.33 -15.74 10.74
CA ARG A 79 0.63 -16.88 10.11
C ARG A 79 1.57 -17.73 9.26
N LEU A 80 2.49 -17.10 8.54
CA LEU A 80 3.50 -17.78 7.74
C LEU A 80 4.40 -18.64 8.63
N PHE A 81 4.92 -18.07 9.73
CA PHE A 81 5.76 -18.79 10.68
C PHE A 81 5.04 -19.96 11.35
N GLU A 82 3.75 -19.83 11.66
CA GLU A 82 2.92 -20.92 12.18
C GLU A 82 2.71 -22.07 11.18
N GLN A 83 2.77 -21.77 9.88
CA GLN A 83 2.61 -22.77 8.80
C GLN A 83 3.92 -23.48 8.46
N ILE A 84 5.09 -22.91 8.78
CA ILE A 84 6.40 -23.53 8.49
C ILE A 84 6.53 -24.96 9.06
N PRO A 85 6.16 -25.27 10.32
CA PRO A 85 6.22 -26.63 10.86
C PRO A 85 5.35 -27.65 10.10
N ARG A 86 4.22 -27.18 9.52
CA ARG A 86 3.34 -28.01 8.68
C ARG A 86 3.89 -28.23 7.27
N LEU A 87 4.73 -27.32 6.77
CA LEU A 87 5.39 -27.43 5.46
C LEU A 87 6.67 -28.28 5.51
N ALA A 88 7.28 -28.38 6.70
CA ALA A 88 8.50 -29.15 6.99
C ALA A 88 8.23 -30.64 7.26
N ARG A 89 6.97 -31.03 7.54
CA ARG A 89 6.51 -32.42 7.46
C ARG A 89 5.99 -32.74 6.07
#